data_AF-A0A935FDS4-F1
#
_entry.id   AF-A0A935FDS4-F1
#
_cell.length_a   1.000
_cell.length_b   1.000
_cell.length_c   1.000
_cell.angle_alpha   90.00
_cell.angle_beta   90.00
_cell.angle_gamma   90.00
#
_symmetry.space_group_name_H-M   'P 1'
#
loop_
_entity.id
_entity.type
_entity.pdbx_description
1 polymer ?
#
loop_
_entity_poly.entity_id
_entity_poly.type
_entity_poly.pdbx_seq_one_letter_code
_entity_poly.pdbx_strand_id
1 'polypeptide(L)'
;MTKRDRIRFNNQSWYRNELPVLFGKEQSERYWQVLYDYRETISDLLLEKFTAPWHKWVQSKGKLIRNQSHGSPANILDLYATIDIPETEGTNLTRFKFATSSAHVMGKPLASSESATWLNDHFLSSLGDVKQVLDKYFLAA
;
A
#
# COMPACT_ATOMS: atom_id res chain seq x y z
N MET A 1 -22.64 0.62 -6.47
CA MET A 1 -22.24 2.05 -6.55
C MET A 1 -21.07 2.13 -7.52
N THR A 2 -21.26 2.67 -8.71
CA THR A 2 -20.27 2.63 -9.81
C THR A 2 -19.24 3.75 -9.65
N LYS A 3 -18.05 3.58 -10.24
CA LYS A 3 -16.91 4.52 -10.35
C LYS A 3 -17.23 5.93 -10.90
N ARG A 4 -18.51 6.28 -11.08
CA ARG A 4 -19.04 7.39 -11.90
C ARG A 4 -19.34 8.70 -11.14
N ASP A 5 -19.21 8.75 -9.81
CA ASP A 5 -19.41 10.00 -9.04
C ASP A 5 -18.10 10.69 -8.62
N ARG A 6 -17.01 10.50 -9.39
CA ARG A 6 -15.70 11.15 -9.16
C ARG A 6 -15.73 12.63 -9.56
N ILE A 7 -16.52 13.42 -8.83
CA ILE A 7 -16.55 14.90 -8.91
C ILE A 7 -15.50 15.55 -7.99
N ARG A 8 -14.81 14.79 -7.13
CA ARG A 8 -14.26 15.38 -5.89
C ARG A 8 -12.82 15.87 -5.97
N PHE A 9 -11.99 15.35 -6.87
CA PHE A 9 -10.55 15.69 -6.91
C PHE A 9 -10.23 17.17 -7.19
N ASN A 10 -11.04 17.83 -8.02
CA ASN A 10 -10.76 19.18 -8.48
C ASN A 10 -11.68 20.23 -7.85
N ASN A 11 -12.54 19.84 -6.92
CA ASN A 11 -13.51 20.75 -6.34
C ASN A 11 -13.02 21.30 -5.00
N GLN A 12 -12.12 22.29 -5.04
CA GLN A 12 -11.62 22.96 -3.84
C GLN A 12 -12.74 23.53 -2.95
N SER A 13 -13.89 23.91 -3.53
CA SER A 13 -15.01 24.43 -2.73
C SER A 13 -15.71 23.32 -1.94
N TRP A 14 -15.78 22.10 -2.47
CA TRP A 14 -16.29 20.93 -1.74
C TRP A 14 -15.48 20.68 -0.46
N TYR A 15 -14.15 20.60 -0.57
CA TYR A 15 -13.30 20.34 0.60
C TYR A 15 -13.45 21.41 1.69
N ARG A 16 -13.50 22.69 1.31
CA ARG A 16 -13.67 23.79 2.27
C ARG A 16 -14.96 23.68 3.08
N ASN A 17 -16.04 23.21 2.44
CA ASN A 17 -17.35 23.11 3.09
C ASN A 17 -17.51 21.83 3.90
N GLU A 18 -16.89 20.72 3.49
CA GLU A 18 -17.16 19.40 4.05
C GLU A 18 -16.10 18.94 5.06
N LEU A 19 -14.83 19.35 4.93
CA LEU A 19 -13.78 18.97 5.88
C LEU A 19 -14.10 19.36 7.35
N PRO A 20 -14.76 20.50 7.65
CA PRO A 20 -15.17 20.81 9.01
C PRO A 20 -16.01 19.72 9.69
N VAL A 21 -16.77 18.92 8.93
CA VAL A 21 -17.57 17.80 9.46
C VAL A 21 -16.69 16.77 10.16
N LEU A 22 -15.48 16.53 9.68
CA LEU A 22 -14.55 15.54 10.27
C LEU A 22 -14.02 15.94 11.66
N PHE A 23 -14.15 17.22 12.03
CA PHE A 23 -13.76 17.73 13.35
C PHE A 23 -14.93 17.79 14.34
N GLY A 24 -16.15 17.46 13.90
CA GLY A 24 -17.32 17.37 14.77
C GLY A 24 -17.21 16.23 15.78
N LYS A 25 -17.88 16.38 16.93
CA LYS A 25 -17.96 15.31 17.95
C LYS A 25 -18.93 14.20 17.58
N GLU A 26 -19.91 14.47 16.71
CA GLU A 26 -20.92 13.50 16.30
C GLU A 26 -20.52 12.75 15.03
N GLN A 27 -20.59 11.43 15.09
CA GLN A 27 -20.33 10.53 13.96
C GLN A 27 -21.64 10.25 13.19
N SER A 28 -22.21 11.31 12.63
CA SER A 28 -23.43 11.22 11.81
C SER A 28 -23.19 10.43 10.51
N GLU A 29 -24.27 10.10 9.79
CA GLU A 29 -24.15 9.50 8.45
C GLU A 29 -23.29 10.39 7.53
N ARG A 30 -23.46 11.71 7.61
CA ARG A 30 -22.66 12.66 6.85
C ARG A 30 -21.18 12.57 7.19
N TYR A 31 -20.83 12.42 8.47
CA TYR A 31 -19.43 12.23 8.89
C TYR A 31 -18.79 11.02 8.19
N TRP A 32 -19.48 9.88 8.20
CA TRP A 32 -18.95 8.66 7.59
C TRP A 32 -18.81 8.76 6.07
N GLN A 33 -19.76 9.40 5.40
CA GLN A 33 -19.67 9.69 3.96
C GLN A 33 -18.46 10.56 3.66
N VAL A 34 -18.29 11.68 4.37
CA VAL A 34 -17.15 12.58 4.17
C VAL A 34 -15.82 11.89 4.48
N LEU A 35 -15.75 11.06 5.52
CA LEU A 35 -14.54 10.30 5.85
C LEU A 35 -14.19 9.27 4.76
N TYR A 36 -15.19 8.59 4.22
CA TYR A 36 -15.01 7.67 3.09
C TYR A 36 -14.46 8.42 1.87
N ASP A 37 -15.11 9.51 1.47
CA ASP A 37 -14.71 10.32 0.32
C ASP A 37 -13.30 10.93 0.50
N TYR A 38 -12.96 11.32 1.73
CA TYR A 38 -11.62 11.78 2.08
C TYR A 38 -10.58 10.66 1.90
N ARG A 39 -10.83 9.46 2.44
CA ARG A 39 -9.91 8.33 2.34
C ARG A 39 -9.72 7.86 0.88
N GLU A 40 -10.79 7.81 0.11
CA GLU A 40 -10.71 7.51 -1.34
C GLU A 40 -9.89 8.58 -2.07
N THR A 41 -10.07 9.86 -1.73
CA THR A 41 -9.25 10.95 -2.29
C THR A 41 -7.77 10.74 -1.98
N ILE A 42 -7.42 10.43 -0.72
CA ILE A 42 -6.01 10.17 -0.36
C ILE A 42 -5.45 8.96 -1.10
N SER A 43 -6.25 7.90 -1.23
CA SER A 43 -5.90 6.69 -1.98
C SER A 43 -5.57 7.01 -3.45
N ASP A 44 -6.48 7.70 -4.14
CA ASP A 44 -6.31 8.11 -5.54
C ASP A 44 -5.13 9.10 -5.70
N LEU A 45 -4.88 10.01 -4.75
CA LEU A 45 -3.72 10.91 -4.78
C LEU A 45 -2.41 10.12 -4.71
N LEU A 46 -2.30 9.17 -3.78
CA LEU A 46 -1.10 8.34 -3.62
C LEU A 46 -0.86 7.44 -4.84
N LEU A 47 -1.92 6.92 -5.46
CA LEU A 47 -1.80 6.12 -6.66
C LEU A 47 -1.44 6.98 -7.88
N GLU A 48 -2.26 7.98 -8.20
CA GLU A 48 -2.21 8.70 -9.47
C GLU A 48 -1.20 9.84 -9.50
N LYS A 49 -0.91 10.46 -8.34
CA LYS A 49 -0.01 11.64 -8.26
C LYS A 49 1.36 11.32 -7.67
N PHE A 50 1.51 10.18 -7.00
CA PHE A 50 2.79 9.74 -6.46
C PHE A 50 3.29 8.46 -7.11
N THR A 51 2.63 7.32 -6.89
CA THR A 51 3.15 6.00 -7.27
C THR A 51 3.29 5.82 -8.78
N ALA A 52 2.24 6.12 -9.55
CA ALA A 52 2.29 5.99 -11.01
C ALA A 52 3.27 6.98 -11.68
N PRO A 53 3.30 8.28 -11.32
CA PRO A 53 4.33 9.19 -11.81
C PRO A 53 5.76 8.78 -11.44
N TRP A 54 5.96 8.30 -10.20
CA TRP A 54 7.25 7.80 -9.75
C TRP A 54 7.70 6.59 -10.59
N HIS A 55 6.81 5.63 -10.82
CA HIS A 55 7.07 4.48 -11.70
C HIS A 55 7.43 4.92 -13.13
N LYS A 56 6.66 5.84 -13.72
CA LYS A 56 6.96 6.38 -15.05
C LYS A 56 8.34 7.05 -15.11
N TRP A 57 8.70 7.82 -14.08
CA TRP A 57 10.01 8.45 -13.99
C TRP A 57 11.12 7.40 -13.89
N VAL A 58 10.97 6.39 -13.03
CA VAL A 58 11.95 5.30 -12.87
C VAL A 58 12.14 4.51 -14.17
N GLN A 59 11.06 4.22 -14.89
CA GLN A 59 11.12 3.57 -16.21
C GLN A 59 11.89 4.41 -17.24
N SER A 60 11.72 5.73 -17.22
CA SER A 60 12.51 6.63 -18.09
C SER A 60 14.02 6.58 -17.81
N LYS A 61 14.43 6.00 -16.68
CA LYS A 61 15.84 5.78 -16.30
C LYS A 61 16.31 4.34 -16.55
N GLY A 62 15.46 3.46 -17.11
CA GLY A 62 15.77 2.05 -17.29
C GLY A 62 16.03 1.32 -15.96
N LYS A 63 15.33 1.72 -14.90
CA LYS A 63 15.44 1.15 -13.54
C LYS A 63 14.11 0.51 -13.14
N LEU A 64 14.13 -0.29 -12.08
CA LEU A 64 12.96 -0.96 -11.50
C LEU A 64 12.65 -0.39 -10.12
N ILE A 65 11.38 -0.46 -9.74
CA ILE A 65 10.91 -0.13 -8.39
C ILE A 65 10.67 -1.41 -7.58
N ARG A 66 11.35 -1.51 -6.45
CA ARG A 66 11.00 -2.39 -5.34
C ARG A 66 10.37 -1.55 -4.24
N ASN A 67 9.14 -1.88 -3.82
CA ASN A 67 8.40 -1.03 -2.88
C ASN A 67 7.51 -1.81 -1.92
N GLN A 68 7.59 -1.41 -0.65
CA GLN A 68 6.70 -1.80 0.42
C GLN A 68 5.51 -0.84 0.47
N SER A 69 4.37 -1.26 -0.09
CA SER A 69 3.17 -0.40 -0.15
C SER A 69 2.30 -0.51 1.11
N HIS A 70 2.53 -1.54 1.92
CA HIS A 70 1.79 -1.75 3.17
C HIS A 70 2.04 -0.60 4.16
N GLY A 71 0.98 -0.19 4.87
CA GLY A 71 1.00 1.00 5.73
C GLY A 71 0.54 2.29 5.04
N SER A 72 0.45 2.32 3.71
CA SER A 72 -0.09 3.48 2.98
C SER A 72 -1.59 3.67 3.24
N PRO A 73 -2.10 4.91 3.39
CA PRO A 73 -3.53 5.20 3.47
C PRO A 73 -4.19 5.14 2.08
N ALA A 74 -3.99 4.03 1.38
CA ALA A 74 -4.48 3.78 0.03
C ALA A 74 -4.84 2.30 -0.15
N ASN A 75 -5.50 1.97 -1.26
CA ASN A 75 -5.63 0.57 -1.67
C ASN A 75 -4.25 -0.03 -1.99
N ILE A 76 -3.71 -0.78 -1.05
CA ILE A 76 -2.34 -1.34 -1.13
C ILE A 76 -2.14 -2.24 -2.34
N LEU A 77 -3.19 -2.93 -2.81
CA LEU A 77 -3.08 -3.83 -3.95
C LEU A 77 -2.87 -3.06 -5.26
N ASP A 78 -3.50 -1.90 -5.41
CA ASP A 78 -3.31 -1.01 -6.56
C ASP A 78 -1.89 -0.42 -6.57
N LEU A 79 -1.37 -0.06 -5.39
CA LEU A 79 0.00 0.44 -5.26
C LEU A 79 1.03 -0.64 -5.64
N TYR A 80 0.87 -1.88 -5.13
CA TYR A 80 1.73 -2.99 -5.53
C TYR A 80 1.59 -3.35 -7.01
N ALA A 81 0.37 -3.28 -7.57
CA ALA A 81 0.16 -3.53 -8.98
C ALA A 81 0.89 -2.52 -9.88
N THR A 82 1.07 -1.29 -9.40
CA THR A 82 1.69 -0.18 -10.14
C THR A 82 3.22 -0.31 -10.24
N ILE A 83 3.89 -0.89 -9.23
CA ILE A 83 5.36 -0.96 -9.14
C ILE A 83 5.93 -2.30 -9.60
N ASP A 84 7.23 -2.38 -9.93
CA ASP A 84 7.81 -3.57 -10.59
C ASP A 84 7.93 -4.80 -9.69
N ILE A 85 8.40 -4.61 -8.44
CA ILE A 85 8.68 -5.68 -7.47
C ILE A 85 7.94 -5.36 -6.15
N PRO A 86 6.73 -5.91 -5.94
CA PRO A 86 6.01 -5.82 -4.67
C PRO A 86 6.83 -6.39 -3.52
N GLU A 87 7.02 -5.60 -2.46
CA GLU A 87 7.77 -6.03 -1.28
C GLU A 87 6.91 -6.09 -0.01
N THR A 88 7.01 -7.17 0.75
CA THR A 88 6.36 -7.32 2.07
C THR A 88 7.36 -7.26 3.21
N GLU A 89 6.89 -7.10 4.45
CA GLU A 89 7.71 -7.23 5.66
C GLU A 89 6.92 -7.93 6.79
N GLY A 90 7.63 -8.22 7.88
CA GLY A 90 7.04 -8.57 9.17
C GLY A 90 6.98 -10.07 9.45
N THR A 91 5.95 -10.49 10.19
CA THR A 91 5.82 -11.88 10.68
C THR A 91 4.45 -12.51 10.40
N ASN A 92 3.51 -11.75 9.84
CA ASN A 92 2.15 -12.19 9.61
C ASN A 92 1.98 -12.80 8.22
N LEU A 93 1.73 -14.12 8.17
CA LEU A 93 1.57 -14.90 6.95
C LEU A 93 0.53 -14.31 5.98
N THR A 94 -0.62 -13.89 6.48
CA THR A 94 -1.68 -13.32 5.64
C THR A 94 -1.29 -11.98 5.05
N ARG A 95 -0.49 -11.17 5.76
CA ARG A 95 0.00 -9.89 5.23
C ARG A 95 1.03 -10.08 4.12
N PHE A 96 1.86 -11.12 4.19
CA PHE A 96 2.83 -11.43 3.14
C PHE A 96 2.14 -11.65 1.79
N LYS A 97 0.94 -12.24 1.82
CA LYS A 97 0.14 -12.49 0.63
C LYS A 97 -0.28 -11.24 -0.12
N PHE A 98 -0.26 -10.03 0.47
CA PHE A 98 -0.65 -8.84 -0.28
C PHE A 98 0.31 -8.52 -1.43
N ALA A 99 1.63 -8.58 -1.17
CA ALA A 99 2.64 -8.35 -2.20
C ALA A 99 2.61 -9.46 -3.26
N THR A 100 2.58 -10.72 -2.84
CA THR A 100 2.63 -11.87 -3.75
C THR A 100 1.34 -12.06 -4.54
N SER A 101 0.17 -11.77 -3.95
CA SER A 101 -1.11 -11.80 -4.67
C SER A 101 -1.14 -10.73 -5.76
N SER A 102 -0.71 -9.50 -5.47
CA SER A 102 -0.59 -8.46 -6.51
C SER A 102 0.42 -8.86 -7.60
N ALA A 103 1.55 -9.47 -7.25
CA ALA A 103 2.50 -9.97 -8.24
C ALA A 103 1.89 -11.04 -9.14
N HIS A 104 1.21 -12.04 -8.57
CA HIS A 104 0.55 -13.11 -9.32
C HIS A 104 -0.56 -12.61 -10.24
N VAL A 105 -1.47 -11.78 -9.73
CA VAL A 105 -2.59 -11.25 -10.51
C VAL A 105 -2.10 -10.40 -11.68
N MET A 106 -1.01 -9.65 -11.48
CA MET A 106 -0.44 -8.77 -12.50
C MET A 106 0.61 -9.46 -13.40
N GLY A 107 0.88 -10.75 -13.20
CA GLY A 107 1.90 -11.49 -13.96
C GLY A 107 3.32 -10.96 -13.77
N LYS A 108 3.63 -10.35 -12.62
CA LYS A 108 4.98 -9.83 -12.33
C LYS A 108 5.92 -11.00 -12.01
N PRO A 109 7.15 -11.00 -12.55
CA PRO A 109 8.06 -12.12 -12.36
C PRO A 109 8.67 -12.20 -10.96
N LEU A 110 8.60 -11.12 -10.18
CA LEU A 110 9.26 -10.99 -8.89
C LEU A 110 8.32 -10.40 -7.84
N ALA A 111 8.37 -10.98 -6.65
CA ALA A 111 7.93 -10.38 -5.39
C ALA A 111 9.09 -10.53 -4.39
N SER A 112 9.24 -9.61 -3.45
CA SER A 112 10.33 -9.61 -2.48
C SER A 112 9.83 -9.43 -1.04
N SER A 113 10.75 -9.59 -0.08
CA SER A 113 10.47 -9.30 1.32
C SER A 113 11.67 -8.65 2.02
N GLU A 114 11.38 -7.74 2.94
CA GLU A 114 12.32 -7.39 4.00
C GLU A 114 12.30 -8.50 5.05
N SER A 115 13.42 -9.20 5.17
CA SER A 115 13.52 -10.45 5.92
C SER A 115 14.48 -10.34 7.08
N ALA A 116 14.17 -11.08 8.15
CA ALA A 116 15.01 -11.18 9.35
C ALA A 116 15.27 -9.85 10.07
N THR A 117 14.36 -8.89 9.96
CA THR A 117 14.42 -7.63 10.71
C THR A 117 14.23 -7.90 12.21
N TRP A 118 15.20 -7.47 13.03
CA TRP A 118 15.14 -7.56 14.50
C TRP A 118 14.75 -8.94 15.05
N LEU A 119 15.42 -10.03 14.63
CA LEU A 119 15.12 -11.37 15.11
C LEU A 119 15.37 -11.55 16.62
N ASN A 120 16.56 -11.14 17.08
CA ASN A 120 16.98 -11.10 18.48
C ASN A 120 17.81 -9.82 18.71
N ASP A 121 18.35 -9.65 19.92
CA ASP A 121 19.34 -8.60 20.20
C ASP A 121 20.66 -8.84 19.43
N HIS A 122 21.53 -7.84 19.48
CA HIS A 122 22.79 -7.77 18.75
C HIS A 122 23.63 -9.05 18.95
N PHE A 123 23.97 -9.69 17.84
CA PHE A 123 24.82 -10.89 17.79
C PHE A 123 24.23 -12.15 18.45
N LEU A 124 22.91 -12.18 18.72
CA LEU A 124 22.23 -13.35 19.30
C LEU A 124 21.43 -14.19 18.29
N SER A 125 21.30 -13.76 17.04
CA SER A 125 20.58 -14.51 16.00
C SER A 125 21.46 -15.57 15.34
N SER A 126 20.94 -16.80 15.28
CA SER A 126 21.55 -17.91 14.56
C SER A 126 21.00 -18.01 13.13
N LEU A 127 21.70 -18.76 12.26
CA LEU A 127 21.16 -19.11 10.93
C LEU A 127 19.88 -19.95 11.02
N GLY A 128 19.68 -20.69 12.13
CA GLY A 128 18.45 -21.42 12.40
C GLY A 128 17.26 -20.49 12.58
N ASP A 129 17.45 -19.35 13.25
CA ASP A 129 16.41 -18.34 13.43
C ASP A 129 16.03 -17.69 12.10
N VAL A 130 17.04 -17.36 11.28
CA VAL A 130 16.82 -16.83 9.92
C VAL A 130 16.04 -17.81 9.07
N LYS A 131 16.40 -19.10 9.11
CA LYS A 131 15.70 -20.15 8.35
C LYS A 131 14.21 -20.18 8.68
N GLN A 132 13.85 -20.16 9.97
CA GLN A 132 12.45 -20.22 10.39
C GLN A 132 11.61 -19.04 9.86
N VAL A 133 12.21 -17.85 9.73
CA VAL A 133 11.52 -16.69 9.17
C VAL A 133 11.42 -16.78 7.65
N LEU A 134 12.49 -17.17 6.97
CA LEU A 134 12.47 -17.32 5.51
C LEU A 134 11.49 -18.41 5.05
N ASP A 135 11.39 -19.52 5.77
CA ASP A 135 10.41 -20.58 5.46
C ASP A 135 8.97 -20.04 5.43
N LYS A 136 8.63 -19.08 6.32
CA LYS A 136 7.29 -18.45 6.34
C LYS A 136 7.06 -17.56 5.12
N TYR A 137 8.07 -16.83 4.67
CA TYR A 137 7.97 -16.04 3.44
C TYR A 137 7.79 -16.95 2.22
N PHE A 138 8.54 -18.05 2.12
CA PHE A 138 8.37 -19.01 1.03
C PHE A 138 7.01 -19.70 1.04
N LEU A 139 6.45 -20.00 2.21
CA LEU A 139 5.09 -20.54 2.31
C LEU A 139 4.03 -19.55 1.82
N ALA A 140 4.25 -18.26 2.04
CA ALA A 140 3.34 -17.21 1.61
C ALA A 140 3.63 -16.66 0.20
N ALA A 141 4.66 -17.18 -0.48
CA ALA A 141 4.97 -16.86 -1.87
C ALA A 141 3.78 -17.10 -2.79
#